data_AF-A0A0M3J0E5-F1
#
_entry.id   AF-A0A0M3J0E5-F1
#
_cell.length_a   1.000
_cell.length_b   1.000
_cell.length_c   1.000
_cell.angle_alpha   90.00
_cell.angle_beta   90.00
_cell.angle_gamma   90.00
#
_symmetry.space_group_name_H-M   'P 1'
#
loop_
_entity.id
_entity.type
_entity.pdbx_description
1 polymer ?
#
loop_
_entity_poly.entity_id
_entity_poly.type
_entity_poly.pdbx_seq_one_letter_code
_entity_poly.pdbx_strand_id
1 'polypeptide(L)'
;MSVEITGPPLALPSQLLESEKVPKDKLVVPGANVSSSHNFMRGHGTYLNGDELTASVAGVVEQVNKLITVKPIKSRYNGEIGDVVVGRITEVQQKRWKVETNSRLDSTLMLSSVNLPGGELRRKSVEDELMMREYLKEGDLISAEVQKVQSDGQLQLHTRNLKYGKLSQGTLVKVSPYLVKRRKTHFHTLPCGASVILGCNGNIWISPVASEEQTATGGYAQNLDEVCLVVPMQTRAVIARLVNCVNVLAKHHIPLYDTTILLAYEVSSIYEVKELLKPVVAAEVAAEVADRLQKKLQES
;
A
#
# COMPACT_ATOMS: atom_id res chain seq x y z
N MET A 1 -10.40 18.39 35.05
CA MET A 1 -9.97 17.15 35.76
C MET A 1 -10.26 15.98 34.85
N SER A 2 -9.25 15.49 34.13
CA SER A 2 -9.33 14.28 33.30
C SER A 2 -8.97 13.08 34.17
N VAL A 3 -9.94 12.19 34.38
CA VAL A 3 -9.72 10.93 35.10
C VAL A 3 -9.16 9.94 34.10
N GLU A 4 -7.91 9.51 34.30
CA GLU A 4 -7.32 8.38 33.58
C GLU A 4 -7.61 7.09 34.35
N ILE A 5 -8.39 6.20 33.73
CA ILE A 5 -8.72 4.89 34.31
C ILE A 5 -7.74 3.86 33.74
N THR A 6 -6.88 3.33 34.59
CA THR A 6 -5.97 2.22 34.29
C THR A 6 -6.69 0.88 34.45
N GLY A 7 -7.44 0.49 33.43
CA GLY A 7 -7.93 -0.89 33.28
C GLY A 7 -7.01 -1.70 32.35
N PRO A 8 -6.97 -3.04 32.46
CA PRO A 8 -6.44 -3.86 31.38
C PRO A 8 -7.20 -3.49 30.09
N PRO A 9 -6.52 -3.34 28.94
CA PRO A 9 -7.21 -3.03 27.70
C PRO A 9 -8.34 -4.03 27.52
N LEU A 10 -9.57 -3.56 27.28
CA LEU A 10 -10.65 -4.37 26.76
C LEU A 10 -10.03 -5.23 25.65
N ALA A 11 -9.96 -6.54 25.88
CA ALA A 11 -9.38 -7.46 24.94
C ALA A 11 -10.08 -7.20 23.60
N LEU A 12 -9.39 -6.52 22.69
CA LEU A 12 -9.77 -6.51 21.29
C LEU A 12 -9.93 -7.99 20.94
N PRO A 13 -11.05 -8.43 20.34
CA PRO A 13 -11.17 -9.79 19.85
C PRO A 13 -9.95 -10.04 18.97
N SER A 14 -8.99 -10.78 19.50
CA SER A 14 -7.61 -10.76 19.03
C SER A 14 -7.44 -11.55 17.74
N GLN A 15 -8.50 -12.17 17.23
CA GLN A 15 -8.51 -12.90 15.98
C GLN A 15 -9.93 -12.85 15.40
N LEU A 16 -10.24 -11.82 14.61
CA LEU A 16 -11.48 -11.81 13.82
C LEU A 16 -11.36 -12.71 12.59
N LEU A 17 -10.15 -12.84 12.01
CA LEU A 17 -9.84 -13.91 11.08
C LEU A 17 -8.92 -14.92 11.76
N GLU A 18 -9.30 -16.19 11.70
CA GLU A 18 -8.32 -17.29 11.76
C GLU A 18 -7.41 -17.14 10.54
N SER A 19 -6.36 -16.32 10.63
CA SER A 19 -5.20 -16.53 9.78
C SER A 19 -4.65 -17.92 10.10
N GLU A 20 -4.13 -18.63 9.10
CA GLU A 20 -3.43 -19.90 9.29
C GLU A 20 -2.60 -19.81 10.56
N LYS A 21 -3.00 -20.58 11.60
CA LYS A 21 -2.28 -20.58 12.88
C LYS A 21 -0.86 -21.01 12.56
N VAL A 22 0.05 -20.04 12.53
CA VAL A 22 1.46 -20.32 12.33
C VAL A 22 1.87 -21.26 13.46
N PRO A 23 2.42 -22.45 13.15
CA PRO A 23 2.89 -23.36 14.18
C PRO A 23 3.80 -22.60 15.13
N LYS A 24 3.57 -22.73 16.45
CA LYS A 24 4.37 -22.02 17.48
C LYS A 24 5.87 -22.29 17.29
N ASP A 25 6.21 -23.48 16.79
CA ASP A 25 7.57 -23.93 16.51
C ASP A 25 8.28 -23.15 15.39
N LYS A 26 7.54 -22.36 14.59
CA LYS A 26 8.11 -21.49 13.55
C LYS A 26 8.31 -20.05 14.02
N LEU A 27 7.87 -19.70 15.22
CA LEU A 27 8.06 -18.36 15.76
C LEU A 27 9.46 -18.27 16.39
N VAL A 28 10.26 -17.32 15.92
CA VAL A 28 11.63 -17.13 16.38
C VAL A 28 11.84 -15.71 16.91
N VAL A 29 12.73 -15.61 17.88
CA VAL A 29 13.25 -14.34 18.40
C VAL A 29 14.67 -14.11 17.86
N PRO A 30 15.15 -12.86 17.82
CA PRO A 30 16.54 -12.58 17.46
C PRO A 30 17.50 -13.37 18.35
N GLY A 31 18.49 -14.01 17.74
CA GLY A 31 19.44 -14.88 18.45
C GLY A 31 19.01 -16.34 18.60
N ALA A 32 17.78 -16.70 18.22
CA ALA A 32 17.34 -18.09 18.19
C ALA A 32 17.99 -18.85 17.01
N ASN A 33 18.43 -20.08 17.28
CA ASN A 33 18.93 -20.97 16.24
C ASN A 33 17.78 -21.52 15.42
N VAL A 34 17.87 -21.36 14.10
CA VAL A 34 16.85 -21.81 13.14
C VAL A 34 17.21 -23.17 12.55
N SER A 35 18.49 -23.39 12.23
CA SER A 35 18.98 -24.68 11.73
C SER A 35 20.49 -24.78 11.87
N SER A 36 20.98 -25.97 12.22
CA SER A 36 22.43 -26.27 12.34
C SER A 36 23.02 -26.93 11.08
N SER A 37 22.22 -27.18 10.03
CA SER A 37 22.69 -27.92 8.85
C SER A 37 23.16 -27.01 7.70
N HIS A 38 24.36 -27.26 7.20
CA HIS A 38 25.06 -26.54 6.11
C HIS A 38 24.36 -26.57 4.73
N ASN A 39 23.28 -27.32 4.56
CA ASN A 39 22.61 -27.50 3.27
C ASN A 39 21.56 -26.43 2.94
N PHE A 40 21.32 -25.48 3.85
CA PHE A 40 20.34 -24.41 3.67
C PHE A 40 21.01 -23.11 3.23
N MET A 41 20.39 -22.46 2.25
CA MET A 41 20.72 -21.11 1.83
C MET A 41 20.11 -20.11 2.81
N ARG A 42 20.89 -19.09 3.17
CA ARG A 42 20.42 -17.98 3.98
C ARG A 42 19.58 -17.01 3.15
N GLY A 43 18.44 -16.62 3.70
CA GLY A 43 17.62 -15.54 3.20
C GLY A 43 17.60 -14.34 4.14
N HIS A 44 16.72 -13.38 3.85
CA HIS A 44 16.51 -12.21 4.70
C HIS A 44 16.08 -12.62 6.12
N GLY A 45 16.54 -11.86 7.12
CA GLY A 45 16.21 -12.12 8.53
C GLY A 45 17.00 -13.25 9.19
N THR A 46 18.01 -13.80 8.51
CA THR A 46 18.95 -14.79 9.06
C THR A 46 20.39 -14.32 8.90
N TYR A 47 21.25 -14.74 9.81
CA TYR A 47 22.70 -14.59 9.72
C TYR A 47 23.38 -15.86 10.21
N LEU A 48 24.64 -16.01 9.84
CA LEU A 48 25.42 -17.20 10.15
C LEU A 48 26.34 -16.87 11.33
N ASN A 49 26.25 -17.64 12.41
CA ASN A 49 27.04 -17.48 13.62
C ASN A 49 27.79 -18.79 13.90
N GLY A 50 29.07 -18.84 13.52
CA GLY A 50 29.82 -20.11 13.51
C GLY A 50 29.31 -21.03 12.40
N ASP A 51 28.88 -22.24 12.74
CA ASP A 51 28.28 -23.20 11.79
C ASP A 51 26.74 -23.23 11.83
N GLU A 52 26.13 -22.39 12.68
CA GLU A 52 24.69 -22.39 12.90
C GLU A 52 24.01 -21.18 12.24
N LEU A 53 22.82 -21.41 11.70
CA LEU A 53 21.96 -20.35 11.14
C LEU A 53 21.09 -19.78 12.26
N THR A 54 21.29 -18.50 12.55
CA THR A 54 20.61 -17.78 13.64
C THR A 54 19.67 -16.72 13.06
N ALA A 55 18.52 -16.50 13.71
CA ALA A 55 17.57 -15.45 13.32
C ALA A 55 18.09 -14.07 13.75
N SER A 56 18.06 -13.08 12.85
CA SER A 56 18.36 -11.67 13.19
C SER A 56 17.13 -10.88 13.63
N VAL A 57 15.94 -11.33 13.26
CA VAL A 57 14.68 -10.61 13.50
C VAL A 57 13.65 -11.49 14.19
N ALA A 58 12.75 -10.85 14.96
CA ALA A 58 11.60 -11.52 15.57
C ALA A 58 10.53 -11.75 14.52
N GLY A 59 10.14 -13.01 14.30
CA GLY A 59 9.27 -13.32 13.18
C GLY A 59 8.93 -14.80 13.01
N VAL A 60 8.37 -15.10 11.85
CA VAL A 60 8.02 -16.45 11.44
C VAL A 60 9.09 -16.96 10.48
N VAL A 61 9.58 -18.17 10.74
CA VAL A 61 10.48 -18.86 9.82
C VAL A 61 9.68 -19.38 8.63
N GLU A 62 9.99 -18.85 7.45
CA GLU A 62 9.51 -19.32 6.17
C GLU A 62 10.64 -20.05 5.45
N GLN A 63 10.46 -21.36 5.25
CA GLN A 63 11.38 -22.19 4.49
C GLN A 63 10.77 -22.46 3.11
N VAL A 64 11.45 -22.02 2.06
CA VAL A 64 11.08 -22.29 0.67
C VAL A 64 12.20 -23.09 0.04
N ASN A 65 11.97 -24.38 -0.18
CA ASN A 65 12.99 -25.34 -0.62
C ASN A 65 14.20 -25.35 0.32
N LYS A 66 15.37 -24.95 -0.20
CA LYS A 66 16.61 -24.82 0.56
C LYS A 66 16.82 -23.42 1.15
N LEU A 67 15.97 -22.44 0.84
CA LEU A 67 16.12 -21.07 1.34
C LEU A 67 15.35 -20.89 2.63
N ILE A 68 16.03 -20.47 3.69
CA ILE A 68 15.41 -20.13 4.98
C ILE A 68 15.38 -18.60 5.12
N THR A 69 14.19 -18.05 5.27
CA THR A 69 13.94 -16.63 5.52
C THR A 69 13.18 -16.47 6.83
N VAL A 70 13.46 -15.41 7.59
CA VAL A 70 12.64 -15.04 8.73
C VAL A 70 11.84 -13.80 8.36
N LYS A 71 10.52 -13.96 8.31
CA LYS A 71 9.60 -12.86 8.02
C LYS A 71 9.28 -12.11 9.31
N PRO A 72 9.71 -10.84 9.44
CA PRO A 72 9.49 -10.07 10.65
C PRO A 72 8.01 -9.75 10.87
N ILE A 73 7.59 -9.59 12.13
CA ILE A 73 6.21 -9.20 12.49
C ILE A 73 5.87 -7.79 11.96
N LYS A 74 6.86 -6.89 11.96
CA LYS A 74 6.73 -5.55 11.40
C LYS A 74 7.92 -5.28 10.49
N SER A 75 7.64 -4.88 9.25
CA SER A 75 8.66 -4.41 8.30
C SER A 75 8.19 -3.15 7.60
N ARG A 76 9.18 -2.36 7.15
CA ARG A 76 8.94 -1.37 6.10
C ARG A 76 8.68 -2.06 4.78
N TYR A 77 8.21 -1.29 3.81
CA TYR A 77 7.97 -1.80 2.47
C TYR A 77 9.29 -2.18 1.79
N ASN A 78 9.43 -3.47 1.47
CA ASN A 78 10.47 -3.99 0.57
C ASN A 78 9.83 -4.21 -0.80
N GLY A 79 10.15 -3.32 -1.74
CA GLY A 79 9.60 -3.39 -3.09
C GLY A 79 10.18 -4.54 -3.90
N GLU A 80 9.31 -5.17 -4.68
CA GLU A 80 9.67 -6.15 -5.71
C GLU A 80 9.47 -5.55 -7.10
N ILE A 81 10.13 -6.12 -8.10
CA ILE A 81 9.99 -5.68 -9.49
C ILE A 81 8.54 -5.94 -9.93
N GLY A 82 7.90 -4.92 -10.50
CA GLY A 82 6.50 -4.97 -10.92
C GLY A 82 5.48 -4.58 -9.84
N ASP A 83 5.91 -4.28 -8.61
CA ASP A 83 5.00 -3.78 -7.59
C ASP A 83 4.46 -2.40 -7.99
N VAL A 84 3.15 -2.21 -7.83
CA VAL A 84 2.49 -0.90 -7.99
C VAL A 84 2.59 -0.14 -6.68
N VAL A 85 3.09 1.10 -6.73
CA VAL A 85 3.29 1.95 -5.56
C VAL A 85 2.67 3.32 -5.76
N VAL A 86 2.16 3.88 -4.67
CA VAL A 86 1.75 5.28 -4.61
C VAL A 86 2.75 6.03 -3.76
N GLY A 87 3.30 7.12 -4.27
CA GLY A 87 4.38 7.86 -3.59
C GLY A 87 4.19 9.36 -3.66
N ARG A 88 4.83 10.07 -2.73
CA ARG A 88 4.86 11.52 -2.69
C ARG A 88 6.22 12.03 -3.12
N ILE A 89 6.26 13.04 -3.98
CA ILE A 89 7.52 13.65 -4.41
C ILE A 89 8.10 14.45 -3.26
N THR A 90 9.32 14.14 -2.87
CA THR A 90 10.03 14.84 -1.78
C THR A 90 10.87 15.98 -2.33
N GLU A 91 11.66 15.73 -3.36
CA GLU A 91 12.54 16.71 -3.99
C GLU A 91 12.71 16.45 -5.48
N VAL A 92 12.91 17.54 -6.23
CA VAL A 92 13.27 17.51 -7.65
C VAL A 92 14.78 17.73 -7.77
N GLN A 93 15.49 16.75 -8.30
CA GLN A 93 16.92 16.84 -8.59
C GLN A 93 17.15 16.91 -10.10
N GLN A 94 18.40 17.15 -10.52
CA GLN A 94 18.75 17.13 -11.94
C GLN A 94 18.44 15.74 -12.53
N LYS A 95 17.60 15.69 -13.57
CA LYS A 95 17.19 14.48 -14.31
C LYS A 95 16.43 13.42 -13.52
N ARG A 96 16.13 13.63 -12.24
CA ARG A 96 15.39 12.67 -11.41
C ARG A 96 14.56 13.33 -10.32
N TRP A 97 13.45 12.70 -9.98
CA TRP A 97 12.65 13.01 -8.79
C TRP A 97 12.93 11.98 -7.70
N LYS A 98 12.99 12.44 -6.46
CA LYS A 98 12.92 11.56 -5.29
C LYS A 98 11.48 11.43 -4.83
N VAL A 99 11.11 10.21 -4.49
CA VAL A 99 9.73 9.82 -4.16
C VAL A 99 9.74 9.03 -2.85
N GLU A 100 8.97 9.50 -1.88
CA GLU A 100 8.69 8.81 -0.63
C GLU A 100 7.69 7.68 -0.88
N THR A 101 8.12 6.43 -0.66
CA THR A 101 7.30 5.23 -0.87
C THR A 101 7.22 4.33 0.38
N ASN A 102 7.47 4.86 1.58
CA ASN A 102 7.49 4.10 2.85
C ASN A 102 8.50 2.92 2.89
N SER A 103 9.48 2.93 2.00
CA SER A 103 10.58 1.96 1.97
C SER A 103 11.72 2.40 2.93
N ARG A 104 12.84 1.66 2.89
CA ARG A 104 14.05 2.03 3.65
C ARG A 104 14.72 3.30 3.13
N LEU A 105 14.70 3.52 1.82
CA LEU A 105 15.37 4.62 1.12
C LEU A 105 14.39 5.27 0.13
N ASP A 106 14.53 6.57 -0.08
CA ASP A 106 13.74 7.27 -1.10
C ASP A 106 13.92 6.63 -2.47
N SER A 107 12.79 6.46 -3.16
CA SER A 107 12.75 5.89 -4.49
C SER A 107 13.13 6.95 -5.52
N THR A 108 13.70 6.51 -6.63
CA THR A 108 14.12 7.40 -7.71
C THR A 108 13.24 7.22 -8.93
N LEU A 109 12.68 8.32 -9.42
CA LEU A 109 11.96 8.37 -10.68
C LEU A 109 12.81 9.18 -11.67
N MET A 110 13.34 8.52 -12.69
CA MET A 110 14.16 9.19 -13.70
C MET A 110 13.28 9.95 -14.68
N LEU A 111 13.76 11.10 -15.20
CA LEU A 111 13.10 11.84 -16.28
C LEU A 111 12.87 10.93 -17.49
N SER A 112 13.94 10.31 -17.98
CA SER A 112 14.04 8.86 -18.20
C SER A 112 12.77 8.05 -18.45
N SER A 113 12.12 7.74 -17.34
CA SER A 113 11.12 6.71 -17.16
C SER A 113 9.71 7.28 -17.02
N VAL A 114 9.56 8.58 -17.27
CA VAL A 114 8.29 9.30 -17.26
C VAL A 114 7.78 9.53 -18.67
N ASN A 115 6.46 9.37 -18.84
CA ASN A 115 5.72 9.80 -20.02
C ASN A 115 5.48 11.30 -19.94
N LEU A 116 5.98 12.05 -20.91
CA LEU A 116 5.71 13.48 -21.03
C LEU A 116 4.35 13.67 -21.74
N PRO A 117 3.61 14.74 -21.42
CA PRO A 117 2.38 15.09 -22.14
C PRO A 117 2.70 15.30 -23.63
N GLY A 118 1.86 14.72 -24.50
CA GLY A 118 2.05 14.73 -25.96
C GLY A 118 2.18 13.35 -26.59
N GLY A 119 2.35 12.28 -25.80
CA GLY A 119 2.26 10.88 -26.27
C GLY A 119 3.33 10.43 -27.26
N GLU A 120 4.20 11.35 -27.71
CA GLU A 120 5.26 11.07 -28.65
C GLU A 120 6.52 10.63 -27.91
N LEU A 121 7.13 9.54 -28.37
CA LEU A 121 8.41 9.04 -27.87
C LEU A 121 9.55 9.96 -28.35
N ARG A 122 9.48 11.26 -28.00
CA ARG A 122 10.45 12.28 -28.39
C ARG A 122 11.74 12.08 -27.60
N ARG A 123 12.89 12.36 -28.23
CA ARG A 123 14.17 12.47 -27.52
C ARG A 123 14.06 13.59 -26.49
N LYS A 124 14.28 13.26 -25.23
CA LYS A 124 14.16 14.18 -24.10
C LYS A 124 15.19 15.30 -24.26
N SER A 125 14.67 16.53 -24.36
CA SER A 125 15.45 17.73 -24.65
C SER A 125 16.00 18.32 -23.34
N VAL A 126 16.98 19.22 -23.45
CA VAL A 126 17.47 20.01 -22.31
C VAL A 126 16.34 20.91 -21.76
N GLU A 127 15.39 21.29 -22.61
CA GLU A 127 14.18 22.03 -22.22
C GLU A 127 13.31 21.25 -21.22
N ASP A 128 13.20 19.92 -21.40
CA ASP A 128 12.43 19.06 -20.49
C ASP A 128 13.08 18.99 -19.09
N GLU A 129 14.41 19.12 -19.01
CA GLU A 129 15.14 19.18 -17.74
C GLU A 129 14.81 20.47 -16.97
N LEU A 130 14.60 21.57 -17.68
CA LEU A 130 14.20 22.86 -17.08
C LEU A 130 12.72 22.84 -16.66
N MET A 131 11.85 22.21 -17.46
CA MET A 131 10.42 22.08 -17.19
C MET A 131 10.07 20.96 -16.19
N MET A 132 11.06 20.26 -15.59
CA MET A 132 10.78 19.16 -14.64
C MET A 132 9.87 19.58 -13.48
N ARG A 133 10.04 20.82 -12.97
CA ARG A 133 9.19 21.37 -11.89
C ARG A 133 7.78 21.71 -12.35
N GLU A 134 7.53 21.86 -13.64
CA GLU A 134 6.18 22.15 -14.14
C GLU A 134 5.33 20.88 -14.17
N TYR A 135 5.92 19.75 -14.57
CA TYR A 135 5.23 18.45 -14.59
C TYR A 135 4.94 17.93 -13.17
N LEU A 136 5.97 17.92 -12.33
CA LEU A 136 5.94 17.26 -11.03
C LEU A 136 6.64 18.15 -10.00
N LYS A 137 5.85 18.69 -9.08
CA LYS A 137 6.28 19.56 -7.99
C LYS A 137 6.49 18.76 -6.72
N GLU A 138 7.25 19.36 -5.81
CA GLU A 138 7.42 18.83 -4.46
C GLU A 138 6.07 18.74 -3.76
N GLY A 139 5.79 17.58 -3.17
CA GLY A 139 4.54 17.30 -2.50
C GLY A 139 3.46 16.67 -3.38
N ASP A 140 3.62 16.62 -4.70
CA ASP A 140 2.70 15.94 -5.60
C ASP A 140 2.68 14.43 -5.34
N LEU A 141 1.52 13.81 -5.56
CA LEU A 141 1.34 12.36 -5.46
C LEU A 141 1.41 11.72 -6.84
N ILE A 142 2.07 10.58 -6.91
CA ILE A 142 2.21 9.80 -8.13
C ILE A 142 1.86 8.34 -7.89
N SER A 143 1.31 7.71 -8.91
CA SER A 143 1.27 6.25 -9.05
C SER A 143 2.40 5.83 -9.97
N ALA A 144 3.15 4.81 -9.58
CA ALA A 144 4.26 4.30 -10.37
C ALA A 144 4.45 2.80 -10.15
N GLU A 145 5.20 2.18 -11.04
CA GLU A 145 5.60 0.78 -10.93
C GLU A 145 7.10 0.68 -10.64
N VAL A 146 7.48 -0.29 -9.83
CA VAL A 146 8.88 -0.58 -9.53
C VAL A 146 9.53 -1.27 -10.74
N GLN A 147 10.40 -0.54 -11.43
CA GLN A 147 11.15 -1.05 -12.58
C GLN A 147 12.27 -2.00 -12.15
N LYS A 148 13.06 -1.56 -11.17
CA LYS A 148 14.27 -2.25 -10.74
C LYS A 148 14.55 -1.91 -9.28
N VAL A 149 15.04 -2.90 -8.55
CA VAL A 149 15.58 -2.72 -7.20
C VAL A 149 17.10 -2.71 -7.32
N GLN A 150 17.75 -1.66 -6.83
CA GLN A 150 19.21 -1.57 -6.79
C GLN A 150 19.78 -2.47 -5.69
N SER A 151 21.09 -2.77 -5.75
CA SER A 151 21.79 -3.56 -4.73
C SER A 151 21.60 -3.03 -3.31
N ASP A 152 21.48 -1.71 -3.20
CA ASP A 152 21.37 -1.00 -1.92
C ASP A 152 19.93 -1.00 -1.38
N GLY A 153 18.99 -1.60 -2.12
CA GLY A 153 17.57 -1.62 -1.81
C GLY A 153 16.83 -0.35 -2.24
N GLN A 154 17.48 0.57 -2.94
CA GLN A 154 16.80 1.72 -3.54
C GLN A 154 15.91 1.26 -4.71
N LEU A 155 14.66 1.73 -4.72
CA LEU A 155 13.69 1.42 -5.76
C LEU A 155 13.82 2.43 -6.91
N GLN A 156 13.91 1.93 -8.12
CA GLN A 156 13.80 2.73 -9.34
C GLN A 156 12.39 2.58 -9.90
N LEU A 157 11.70 3.70 -10.07
CA LEU A 157 10.31 3.75 -10.52
C LEU A 157 10.21 4.11 -12.00
N HIS A 158 9.14 3.67 -12.64
CA HIS A 158 8.74 4.15 -13.96
C HIS A 158 7.23 4.38 -14.06
N THR A 159 6.84 5.28 -14.96
CA THR A 159 5.45 5.60 -15.28
C THR A 159 5.19 5.47 -16.78
N ARG A 160 5.74 4.41 -17.41
CA ARG A 160 5.61 4.17 -18.86
C ARG A 160 4.19 3.83 -19.32
N ASN A 161 3.36 3.28 -18.44
CA ASN A 161 1.95 3.03 -18.76
C ASN A 161 1.14 4.29 -18.45
N LEU A 162 0.17 4.64 -19.30
CA LEU A 162 -0.73 5.79 -19.09
C LEU A 162 -1.62 5.64 -17.84
N LYS A 163 -1.79 4.41 -17.35
CA LYS A 163 -2.43 4.15 -16.04
C LYS A 163 -1.64 4.71 -14.85
N TYR A 164 -0.34 4.91 -15.03
CA TYR A 164 0.55 5.49 -14.03
C TYR A 164 0.80 6.96 -14.35
N GLY A 165 1.08 7.74 -13.31
CA GLY A 165 1.34 9.15 -13.47
C GLY A 165 0.93 9.95 -12.26
N LYS A 166 0.68 11.23 -12.48
CA LYS A 166 0.31 12.17 -11.43
C LYS A 166 -1.11 11.88 -10.96
N LEU A 167 -1.28 11.80 -9.64
CA LEU A 167 -2.57 11.67 -9.00
C LEU A 167 -3.14 13.06 -8.73
N SER A 168 -4.37 13.29 -9.18
CA SER A 168 -5.07 14.57 -9.07
C SER A 168 -5.86 14.66 -7.75
N GLN A 169 -7.18 14.79 -7.83
CA GLN A 169 -8.03 14.91 -6.65
C GLN A 169 -8.36 13.54 -6.04
N GLY A 170 -8.20 13.43 -4.73
CA GLY A 170 -8.47 12.21 -3.99
C GLY A 170 -7.97 12.30 -2.56
N THR A 171 -8.04 11.17 -1.86
CA THR A 171 -7.57 11.03 -0.48
C THR A 171 -6.54 9.91 -0.41
N LEU A 172 -5.38 10.23 0.18
CA LEU A 172 -4.34 9.26 0.48
C LEU A 172 -4.54 8.70 1.89
N VAL A 173 -4.55 7.38 2.00
CA VAL A 173 -4.57 6.65 3.28
C VAL A 173 -3.27 5.87 3.40
N LYS A 174 -2.52 6.11 4.49
CA LYS A 174 -1.30 5.37 4.80
C LYS A 174 -1.65 4.20 5.74
N VAL A 175 -1.40 2.98 5.29
CA VAL A 175 -1.55 1.74 6.07
C VAL A 175 -0.23 0.99 6.11
N SER A 176 -0.14 -0.02 6.97
CA SER A 176 1.03 -0.92 6.98
C SER A 176 1.11 -1.70 5.67
N PRO A 177 2.27 -1.76 4.99
CA PRO A 177 2.42 -2.48 3.72
C PRO A 177 2.09 -3.97 3.83
N TYR A 178 2.28 -4.57 5.01
CA TYR A 178 1.96 -5.98 5.26
C TYR A 178 0.46 -6.31 5.08
N LEU A 179 -0.43 -5.33 5.28
CA LEU A 179 -1.86 -5.55 5.16
C LEU A 179 -2.31 -5.63 3.69
N VAL A 180 -1.55 -5.08 2.76
CA VAL A 180 -1.92 -5.08 1.34
C VAL A 180 -1.50 -6.39 0.71
N LYS A 181 -2.49 -7.18 0.26
CA LYS A 181 -2.20 -8.45 -0.42
C LYS A 181 -1.77 -8.17 -1.86
N ARG A 182 -0.58 -8.64 -2.25
CA ARG A 182 -0.11 -8.58 -3.64
C ARG A 182 -1.05 -9.38 -4.55
N ARG A 183 -1.58 -8.74 -5.59
CA ARG A 183 -2.47 -9.33 -6.60
C ARG A 183 -2.06 -8.85 -7.99
N LYS A 184 -2.65 -9.46 -9.03
CA LYS A 184 -2.36 -9.08 -10.42
C LYS A 184 -2.85 -7.67 -10.76
N THR A 185 -3.95 -7.23 -10.14
CA THR A 185 -4.54 -5.91 -10.36
C THR A 185 -4.60 -5.16 -9.03
N HIS A 186 -4.15 -3.91 -9.06
CA HIS A 186 -4.14 -2.98 -7.92
C HIS A 186 -5.00 -1.74 -8.16
N PHE A 187 -5.52 -1.60 -9.38
CA PHE A 187 -6.46 -0.56 -9.79
C PHE A 187 -7.85 -1.16 -9.79
N HIS A 188 -8.75 -0.61 -8.97
CA HIS A 188 -10.11 -1.10 -8.85
C HIS A 188 -11.10 0.06 -8.95
N THR A 189 -12.00 -0.03 -9.91
CA THR A 189 -13.18 0.83 -9.97
C THR A 189 -14.30 0.14 -9.20
N LEU A 190 -14.70 0.73 -8.07
CA LEU A 190 -15.75 0.17 -7.23
C LEU A 190 -17.13 0.62 -7.76
N PRO A 191 -18.18 -0.24 -7.63
CA PRO A 191 -19.53 0.09 -8.07
C PRO A 191 -20.16 1.23 -7.26
N CYS A 192 -19.54 1.65 -6.15
CA CYS A 192 -19.94 2.80 -5.35
C CYS A 192 -19.59 4.16 -5.99
N GLY A 193 -19.04 4.18 -7.22
CA GLY A 193 -18.68 5.42 -7.91
C GLY A 193 -17.37 6.04 -7.44
N ALA A 194 -16.45 5.22 -6.91
CA ALA A 194 -15.11 5.61 -6.53
C ALA A 194 -14.07 4.66 -7.13
N SER A 195 -12.88 5.18 -7.42
CA SER A 195 -11.72 4.41 -7.85
C SER A 195 -10.71 4.29 -6.70
N VAL A 196 -10.12 3.12 -6.54
CA VAL A 196 -9.14 2.82 -5.49
C VAL A 196 -7.88 2.24 -6.12
N ILE A 197 -6.74 2.79 -5.72
CA ILE A 197 -5.42 2.28 -6.06
C ILE A 197 -4.78 1.74 -4.78
N LEU A 198 -4.53 0.44 -4.76
CA LEU A 198 -3.91 -0.25 -3.63
C LEU A 198 -2.41 -0.38 -3.88
N GLY A 199 -1.62 0.59 -3.41
CA GLY A 199 -0.16 0.49 -3.49
C GLY A 199 0.38 -0.62 -2.58
N CYS A 200 1.26 -1.48 -3.10
CA CYS A 200 1.94 -2.53 -2.33
C CYS A 200 2.75 -1.96 -1.15
N ASN A 201 3.07 -0.67 -1.20
CA ASN A 201 3.77 0.05 -0.15
C ASN A 201 2.89 0.56 1.00
N GLY A 202 1.62 0.16 1.04
CA GLY A 202 0.67 0.58 2.06
C GLY A 202 0.12 1.99 1.84
N ASN A 203 0.44 2.63 0.72
CA ASN A 203 -0.20 3.88 0.33
C ASN A 203 -1.40 3.56 -0.55
N ILE A 204 -2.59 3.86 -0.04
CA ILE A 204 -3.86 3.63 -0.73
C ILE A 204 -4.40 4.98 -1.19
N TRP A 205 -4.68 5.09 -2.48
CA TRP A 205 -5.27 6.29 -3.06
C TRP A 205 -6.74 6.04 -3.41
N ILE A 206 -7.61 6.90 -2.93
CA ILE A 206 -9.05 6.82 -3.21
C ILE A 206 -9.45 8.10 -3.93
N SER A 207 -9.93 7.97 -5.15
CA SER A 207 -10.35 9.08 -6.00
C SER A 207 -11.79 8.88 -6.48
N PRO A 208 -12.48 9.94 -6.95
CA PRO A 208 -13.64 9.74 -7.81
C PRO A 208 -13.25 8.94 -9.06
N VAL A 209 -14.23 8.35 -9.73
CA VAL A 209 -14.00 7.72 -11.03
C VAL A 209 -13.57 8.80 -12.02
N ALA A 210 -12.33 8.71 -12.50
CA ALA A 210 -11.80 9.60 -13.51
C ALA A 210 -12.47 9.31 -14.85
N SER A 211 -12.80 10.36 -15.61
CA SER A 211 -13.18 10.24 -17.01
C SER A 211 -12.02 9.68 -17.85
N GLU A 212 -12.33 8.88 -18.87
CA GLU A 212 -11.34 8.17 -19.71
C GLU A 212 -10.26 9.09 -20.31
N GLU A 213 -10.58 10.38 -20.50
CA GLU A 213 -9.67 11.43 -20.98
C GLU A 213 -8.52 11.74 -19.98
N GLN A 214 -8.75 11.63 -18.67
CA GLN A 214 -7.71 11.87 -17.65
C GLN A 214 -6.69 10.73 -17.61
N THR A 215 -7.14 9.50 -17.86
CA THR A 215 -6.26 8.34 -18.02
C THR A 215 -5.48 8.38 -19.33
N ALA A 216 -6.02 9.00 -20.39
CA ALA A 216 -5.36 9.11 -21.68
C ALA A 216 -4.18 10.11 -21.71
N THR A 217 -4.09 11.01 -20.73
CA THR A 217 -3.00 12.01 -20.63
C THR A 217 -1.99 11.71 -19.51
N GLY A 218 -2.09 10.55 -18.86
CA GLY A 218 -1.19 10.17 -17.75
C GLY A 218 -1.30 11.08 -16.52
N GLY A 219 -2.42 11.80 -16.37
CA GLY A 219 -2.66 12.71 -15.24
C GLY A 219 -1.91 14.05 -15.28
N TYR A 220 -1.16 14.35 -16.35
CA TYR A 220 -0.44 15.63 -16.50
C TYR A 220 -1.34 16.78 -16.90
N ALA A 221 -2.45 16.49 -17.61
CA ALA A 221 -3.52 17.45 -17.77
C ALA A 221 -4.23 17.57 -16.41
N GLN A 222 -3.69 18.43 -15.54
CA GLN A 222 -4.51 19.00 -14.49
C GLN A 222 -5.62 19.74 -15.22
N ASN A 223 -6.85 19.21 -15.18
CA ASN A 223 -8.01 20.00 -15.55
C ASN A 223 -8.01 21.22 -14.63
N LEU A 224 -7.43 22.30 -15.14
CA LEU A 224 -7.39 23.64 -14.55
C LEU A 224 -8.71 24.36 -14.84
N ASP A 225 -9.77 23.62 -15.17
CA ASP A 225 -11.11 24.13 -15.33
C ASP A 225 -11.81 24.09 -13.98
N GLU A 226 -12.13 25.28 -13.47
CA GLU A 226 -12.81 25.55 -12.19
C GLU A 226 -14.09 24.73 -11.96
N VAL A 227 -14.67 24.17 -13.03
CA VAL A 227 -15.90 23.37 -13.02
C VAL A 227 -15.65 21.88 -12.68
N CYS A 228 -14.47 21.33 -12.97
CA CYS A 228 -14.10 19.94 -12.64
C CYS A 228 -13.59 19.78 -11.20
N LEU A 229 -13.37 20.90 -10.49
CA LEU A 229 -12.85 20.96 -9.13
C LEU A 229 -13.88 20.56 -8.05
N VAL A 230 -15.18 20.59 -8.37
CA VAL A 230 -16.23 20.34 -7.38
C VAL A 230 -16.72 18.90 -7.48
N VAL A 231 -16.02 17.99 -6.81
CA VAL A 231 -16.52 16.63 -6.58
C VAL A 231 -17.88 16.69 -5.87
N PRO A 232 -18.94 16.03 -6.36
CA PRO A 232 -20.26 16.04 -5.71
C PRO A 232 -20.18 15.62 -4.24
N MET A 233 -21.02 16.23 -3.39
CA MET A 233 -21.04 15.91 -1.95
C MET A 233 -21.32 14.42 -1.69
N GLN A 234 -22.13 13.79 -2.54
CA GLN A 234 -22.41 12.35 -2.51
C GLN A 234 -21.13 11.53 -2.71
N THR A 235 -20.34 11.83 -3.76
CA THR A 235 -19.07 11.16 -4.03
C THR A 235 -18.04 11.41 -2.92
N ARG A 236 -17.99 12.62 -2.37
CA ARG A 236 -17.14 12.91 -1.19
C ARG A 236 -17.53 12.09 0.04
N ALA A 237 -18.81 11.91 0.30
CA ALA A 237 -19.30 11.08 1.40
C ALA A 237 -18.91 9.60 1.20
N VAL A 238 -18.98 9.09 -0.04
CA VAL A 238 -18.53 7.73 -0.38
C VAL A 238 -17.02 7.59 -0.15
N ILE A 239 -16.21 8.53 -0.62
CA ILE A 239 -14.76 8.52 -0.41
C ILE A 239 -14.42 8.54 1.09
N ALA A 240 -15.07 9.41 1.87
CA ALA A 240 -14.87 9.48 3.32
C ALA A 240 -15.25 8.17 4.02
N ARG A 241 -16.35 7.52 3.59
CA ARG A 241 -16.75 6.20 4.09
C ARG A 241 -15.69 5.15 3.77
N LEU A 242 -15.21 5.08 2.53
CA LEU A 242 -14.16 4.13 2.13
C LEU A 242 -12.87 4.33 2.92
N VAL A 243 -12.46 5.58 3.13
CA VAL A 243 -11.30 5.92 3.97
C VAL A 243 -11.48 5.38 5.38
N ASN A 244 -12.66 5.57 5.99
CA ASN A 244 -12.96 5.05 7.31
C ASN A 244 -12.96 3.51 7.32
N CYS A 245 -13.54 2.85 6.32
CA CYS A 245 -13.51 1.39 6.20
C CYS A 245 -12.09 0.85 6.11
N VAL A 246 -11.22 1.44 5.27
CA VAL A 246 -9.82 1.05 5.16
C VAL A 246 -9.09 1.21 6.51
N ASN A 247 -9.34 2.31 7.23
CA ASN A 247 -8.77 2.53 8.55
C ASN A 247 -9.25 1.51 9.60
N VAL A 248 -10.54 1.15 9.57
CA VAL A 248 -11.12 0.11 10.45
C VAL A 248 -10.45 -1.24 10.17
N LEU A 249 -10.39 -1.65 8.91
CA LEU A 249 -9.75 -2.90 8.49
C LEU A 249 -8.27 -2.93 8.91
N ALA A 250 -7.56 -1.81 8.76
CA ALA A 250 -6.15 -1.71 9.15
C ALA A 250 -5.93 -1.84 10.67
N LYS A 251 -6.81 -1.22 11.47
CA LYS A 251 -6.78 -1.33 12.95
C LYS A 251 -7.00 -2.76 13.43
N HIS A 252 -7.86 -3.52 12.76
CA HIS A 252 -8.17 -4.92 13.10
C HIS A 252 -7.26 -5.94 12.38
N HIS A 253 -6.21 -5.48 11.70
CA HIS A 253 -5.23 -6.33 10.99
C HIS A 253 -5.86 -7.26 9.93
N ILE A 254 -6.95 -6.81 9.30
CA ILE A 254 -7.61 -7.53 8.21
C ILE A 254 -6.88 -7.22 6.90
N PRO A 255 -6.54 -8.23 6.07
CA PRO A 255 -5.87 -8.00 4.80
C PRO A 255 -6.73 -7.21 3.82
N LEU A 256 -6.13 -6.20 3.21
CA LEU A 256 -6.74 -5.27 2.28
C LEU A 256 -6.57 -5.76 0.84
N TYR A 257 -7.70 -5.94 0.18
CA TYR A 257 -7.85 -6.19 -1.25
C TYR A 257 -9.27 -5.80 -1.66
N ASP A 258 -9.54 -5.82 -2.96
CA ASP A 258 -10.78 -5.37 -3.59
C ASP A 258 -12.05 -5.88 -2.90
N THR A 259 -12.16 -7.18 -2.65
CA THR A 259 -13.38 -7.73 -2.05
C THR A 259 -13.55 -7.35 -0.58
N THR A 260 -12.47 -7.26 0.21
CA THR A 260 -12.56 -6.82 1.62
C THR A 260 -13.09 -5.39 1.71
N ILE A 261 -12.61 -4.51 0.84
CA ILE A 261 -13.04 -3.10 0.83
C ILE A 261 -14.50 -2.98 0.42
N LEU A 262 -14.93 -3.76 -0.58
CA LEU A 262 -16.34 -3.82 -1.01
C LEU A 262 -17.26 -4.33 0.11
N LEU A 263 -16.89 -5.44 0.75
CA LEU A 263 -17.65 -5.99 1.86
C LEU A 263 -17.74 -5.00 3.03
N ALA A 264 -16.64 -4.34 3.37
CA ALA A 264 -16.64 -3.33 4.41
C ALA A 264 -17.52 -2.12 4.04
N TYR A 265 -17.54 -1.71 2.77
CA TYR A 265 -18.42 -0.66 2.30
C TYR A 265 -19.91 -1.04 2.42
N GLU A 266 -20.28 -2.26 2.01
CA GLU A 266 -21.64 -2.78 2.14
C GLU A 266 -22.11 -2.84 3.59
N VAL A 267 -21.29 -3.41 4.49
CA VAL A 267 -21.59 -3.50 5.93
C VAL A 267 -21.68 -2.11 6.55
N SER A 268 -20.77 -1.20 6.19
CA SER A 268 -20.76 0.17 6.72
C SER A 268 -21.95 1.02 6.24
N SER A 269 -22.73 0.57 5.26
CA SER A 269 -23.88 1.33 4.74
C SER A 269 -25.03 1.45 5.73
N ILE A 270 -25.05 0.60 6.77
CA ILE A 270 -26.00 0.65 7.88
C ILE A 270 -25.74 1.87 8.79
N TYR A 271 -24.48 2.31 8.87
CA TYR A 271 -24.04 3.37 9.78
C TYR A 271 -23.79 4.70 9.06
N GLU A 272 -23.89 5.80 9.80
CA GLU A 272 -23.42 7.08 9.29
C GLU A 272 -21.89 7.15 9.26
N VAL A 273 -21.34 7.94 8.33
CA VAL A 273 -19.89 8.04 8.09
C VAL A 273 -19.11 8.42 9.36
N LYS A 274 -19.70 9.28 10.20
CA LYS A 274 -19.12 9.73 11.48
C LYS A 274 -19.07 8.63 12.55
N GLU A 275 -19.98 7.66 12.48
CA GLU A 275 -20.11 6.62 13.50
C GLU A 275 -19.05 5.54 13.35
N LEU A 276 -18.53 5.35 12.14
CA LEU A 276 -17.41 4.45 11.84
C LEU A 276 -16.10 4.82 12.56
N LEU A 277 -16.02 6.04 13.11
CA LEU A 277 -14.89 6.48 13.95
C LEU A 277 -14.98 5.92 15.38
N LYS A 278 -16.19 5.55 15.84
CA LYS A 278 -16.38 4.98 17.18
C LYS A 278 -15.79 3.56 17.23
N PRO A 279 -15.03 3.21 18.27
CA PRO A 279 -14.34 1.92 18.33
C PRO A 279 -15.31 0.72 18.39
N VAL A 280 -16.50 0.89 18.99
CA VAL A 280 -17.52 -0.16 19.08
C VAL A 280 -18.03 -0.52 17.69
N VAL A 281 -18.48 0.47 16.92
CA VAL A 281 -18.98 0.29 15.56
C VAL A 281 -17.86 -0.24 14.65
N ALA A 282 -16.64 0.26 14.80
CA ALA A 282 -15.49 -0.23 14.05
C ALA A 282 -15.23 -1.73 14.29
N ALA A 283 -15.32 -2.19 15.54
CA ALA A 283 -15.13 -3.60 15.89
C ALA A 283 -16.25 -4.49 15.35
N GLU A 284 -17.50 -4.03 15.40
CA GLU A 284 -18.65 -4.74 14.83
C GLU A 284 -18.53 -4.90 13.31
N VAL A 285 -18.22 -3.81 12.61
CA VAL A 285 -18.01 -3.84 11.15
C VAL A 285 -16.85 -4.77 10.79
N ALA A 286 -15.75 -4.72 11.54
CA ALA A 286 -14.61 -5.60 11.31
C ALA A 286 -14.95 -7.07 11.54
N ALA A 287 -15.73 -7.39 12.58
CA ALA A 287 -16.15 -8.75 12.89
C ALA A 287 -17.05 -9.32 11.80
N GLU A 288 -18.05 -8.55 11.36
CA GLU A 288 -18.95 -8.99 10.30
C GLU A 288 -18.23 -9.18 8.96
N VAL A 289 -17.28 -8.30 8.63
CA VAL A 289 -16.45 -8.47 7.42
C VAL A 289 -15.61 -9.74 7.52
N ALA A 290 -15.02 -10.02 8.68
CA ALA A 290 -14.22 -11.21 8.90
C ALA A 290 -15.04 -12.50 8.75
N ASP A 291 -16.25 -12.54 9.34
CA ASP A 291 -17.18 -13.67 9.21
C ASP A 291 -17.58 -13.91 7.74
N ARG A 292 -17.91 -12.84 7.01
CA ARG A 292 -18.26 -12.95 5.57
C ARG A 292 -17.07 -13.41 4.73
N LEU A 293 -15.86 -12.98 5.08
CA LEU A 293 -14.63 -13.44 4.42
C LEU A 293 -14.37 -14.92 4.67
N GLN A 294 -14.56 -15.40 5.89
CA GLN A 294 -14.40 -16.83 6.22
C GLN A 294 -15.38 -17.71 5.46
N LYS A 295 -16.66 -17.30 5.37
CA LYS A 295 -17.67 -18.01 4.57
C LYS A 295 -17.26 -18.12 3.10
N LYS A 296 -16.81 -17.01 2.50
CA LYS A 296 -16.33 -17.02 1.11
C LYS A 296 -15.10 -17.91 0.90
N LEU A 297 -14.23 -18.04 1.90
CA LEU A 297 -13.05 -18.90 1.83
C LEU A 297 -13.41 -20.40 1.93
N GLN A 298 -14.52 -20.73 2.59
CA GLN A 298 -15.02 -22.12 2.70
C GLN A 298 -15.78 -22.57 1.45
N GLU A 299 -16.35 -21.63 0.69
CA GLU A 299 -17.08 -21.88 -0.56
C GLU A 299 -16.17 -22.00 -1.79
N SER A 300 -14.90 -21.57 -1.69
CA SER A 300 -13.90 -21.58 -2.78
C SER A 300 -12.94 -22.75 -2.69
#